data_AF-A0A8X7R317-F1
#
_entry.id   AF-A0A8X7R317-F1
#
_cell.length_a   1.000
_cell.length_b   1.000
_cell.length_c   1.000
_cell.angle_alpha   90.00
_cell.angle_beta   90.00
_cell.angle_gamma   90.00
#
_symmetry.space_group_name_H-M   'P 1'
#
loop_
_entity.id
_entity.type
_entity.pdbx_description
1 polymer ?
#
loop_
_entity_poly.entity_id
_entity_poly.type
_entity_poly.pdbx_seq_one_letter_code
_entity_poly.pdbx_strand_id
1 'polypeptide(L)'
;MSNNYEDGGVYYDSNETMFNNDEDGGLYFNPEDQELIKYHLLPKLETYLQPKSKDEECEDFIVMKNVYDKEPWLLDHTNHPLFRKNEWFYFVTRTQVSVKNIGRGRNSKRRIAGDNDGGSWKPNAKKYIEDEENEKTIIGKKQTLKFTN
;
A
#
# COMPACT_ATOMS: atom_id res chain seq x y z
N MET A 1 46.20 -35.49 15.26
CA MET A 1 45.50 -34.47 14.44
C MET A 1 44.17 -35.04 14.04
N SER A 2 43.12 -34.70 14.78
CA SER A 2 41.73 -34.96 14.41
C SER A 2 40.92 -33.81 14.99
N ASN A 3 40.63 -32.84 14.13
CA ASN A 3 39.83 -31.67 14.45
C ASN A 3 38.36 -32.10 14.40
N ASN A 4 37.67 -32.09 15.54
CA ASN A 4 36.22 -32.17 15.56
C ASN A 4 35.71 -30.72 15.63
N TYR A 5 35.21 -30.23 14.50
CA TYR A 5 34.54 -28.93 14.42
C TYR A 5 33.19 -29.04 15.13
N GLU A 6 33.00 -28.22 16.15
CA GLU A 6 31.73 -28.04 16.83
C GLU A 6 30.73 -27.40 15.86
N ASP A 7 29.60 -28.09 15.69
CA ASP A 7 28.44 -27.69 14.92
C ASP A 7 27.78 -26.49 15.60
N GLY A 8 28.25 -25.29 15.24
CA GLY A 8 27.68 -24.01 15.64
C GLY A 8 26.37 -23.75 14.89
N GLY A 9 25.33 -24.51 15.23
CA GLY A 9 23.97 -24.26 14.78
C GLY A 9 23.54 -22.86 15.20
N VAL A 10 23.36 -21.98 14.21
CA VAL A 10 22.80 -20.64 14.42
C VAL A 10 21.30 -20.82 14.67
N TYR A 11 20.91 -20.81 15.94
CA TYR A 11 19.49 -20.77 16.32
C TYR A 11 18.93 -19.41 15.92
N TYR A 12 18.15 -19.36 14.85
CA TYR A 12 17.28 -18.22 14.58
C TYR A 12 16.13 -18.26 15.58
N ASP A 13 16.21 -17.44 16.62
CA ASP A 13 15.10 -17.19 17.52
C ASP A 13 14.00 -16.45 16.74
N SER A 14 12.91 -17.17 16.46
CA SER A 14 11.77 -16.65 15.68
C SER A 14 10.91 -15.67 16.47
N ASN A 15 11.32 -15.29 17.70
CA ASN A 15 10.63 -14.35 18.57
C ASN A 15 11.40 -13.05 18.81
N GLU A 16 12.24 -12.62 17.87
CA GLU A 16 12.71 -11.23 17.85
C GLU A 16 11.53 -10.30 17.50
N THR A 17 10.74 -10.00 18.53
CA THR A 17 9.78 -8.90 18.59
C THR A 17 10.54 -7.58 18.51
N MET A 18 11.15 -7.29 17.37
CA MET A 18 11.91 -6.06 17.06
C MET A 18 11.01 -4.85 16.75
N PHE A 19 9.69 -5.00 16.82
CA PHE A 19 8.74 -3.96 16.43
C PHE A 19 7.69 -3.68 17.52
N ASN A 20 8.13 -3.42 18.75
CA ASN A 20 7.30 -2.76 19.76
C ASN A 20 8.18 -1.81 20.58
N ASN A 21 8.48 -0.63 20.01
CA ASN A 21 9.06 0.48 20.76
C ASN A 21 8.04 1.61 20.84
N ASP A 22 7.01 1.40 21.67
CA ASP A 22 6.04 2.45 22.01
C ASP A 22 6.64 3.51 22.97
N GLU A 23 7.90 3.36 23.39
CA GLU A 23 8.61 4.33 24.23
C GLU A 23 9.83 5.01 23.56
N ASP A 24 10.32 4.53 22.41
CA ASP A 24 11.62 4.99 21.87
C ASP A 24 11.67 5.22 20.33
N GLY A 25 10.55 5.57 19.71
CA GLY A 25 10.55 6.03 18.32
C GLY A 25 10.93 4.94 17.31
N GLY A 26 10.15 3.85 17.26
CA GLY A 26 10.35 2.75 16.31
C GLY A 26 10.48 3.18 14.84
N LEU A 27 11.07 2.29 14.03
CA LEU A 27 11.18 2.46 12.58
C LEU A 27 9.80 2.26 11.93
N TYR A 28 9.17 3.37 11.57
CA TYR A 28 7.88 3.36 10.87
C TYR A 28 8.06 3.51 9.37
N PHE A 29 7.17 2.86 8.62
CA PHE A 29 7.02 3.08 7.19
C PHE A 29 6.57 4.52 6.91
N ASN A 30 7.48 5.34 6.40
CA ASN A 30 7.26 6.75 6.07
C ASN A 30 7.92 7.09 4.72
N PRO A 31 7.43 6.50 3.63
CA PRO A 31 8.04 6.65 2.32
C PRO A 31 7.76 8.02 1.71
N GLU A 32 8.67 8.47 0.86
CA GLU A 32 8.40 9.54 -0.09
C GLU A 32 7.48 9.06 -1.22
N ASP A 33 6.90 10.03 -1.94
CA ASP A 33 5.99 9.73 -3.05
C ASP A 33 6.65 8.94 -4.18
N GLN A 34 7.95 9.14 -4.43
CA GLN A 34 8.72 8.39 -5.41
C GLN A 34 9.01 6.96 -4.95
N GLU A 35 9.30 6.76 -3.66
CA GLU A 35 9.57 5.45 -3.07
C GLU A 35 8.33 4.56 -3.11
N LEU A 36 7.14 5.12 -2.82
CA LEU A 36 5.87 4.43 -2.99
C LEU A 36 5.65 3.93 -4.42
N ILE A 37 6.09 4.69 -5.42
CA ILE A 37 5.95 4.28 -6.82
C ILE A 37 6.99 3.22 -7.16
N LYS A 38 8.27 3.53 -6.94
CA LYS A 38 9.41 2.72 -7.40
C LYS A 38 9.48 1.37 -6.70
N TYR A 39 9.26 1.34 -5.39
CA TYR A 39 9.52 0.13 -4.58
C TYR A 39 8.26 -0.67 -4.26
N HIS A 40 7.06 -0.09 -4.42
CA HIS A 40 5.81 -0.77 -4.10
C HIS A 40 4.88 -0.88 -5.32
N LEU A 41 4.48 0.25 -5.92
CA LEU A 41 3.48 0.23 -6.98
C LEU A 41 3.99 -0.39 -8.30
N LEU A 42 5.16 -0.01 -8.77
CA LEU A 42 5.73 -0.54 -10.03
C LEU A 42 6.00 -2.04 -9.94
N PRO A 43 6.70 -2.57 -8.91
CA PRO A 43 6.87 -4.01 -8.74
C PRO A 43 5.53 -4.74 -8.69
N LYS A 44 4.53 -4.18 -7.98
CA LYS A 44 3.20 -4.79 -7.94
C LYS A 44 2.55 -4.82 -9.33
N LEU A 45 2.68 -3.77 -10.13
CA LEU A 45 2.17 -3.75 -11.51
C LEU A 45 2.88 -4.77 -12.41
N GLU A 46 4.19 -4.91 -12.27
CA GLU A 46 4.96 -5.91 -13.01
C GLU A 46 4.48 -7.34 -12.73
N THR A 47 4.15 -7.67 -11.48
CA THR A 47 3.58 -8.99 -11.14
C THR A 47 2.25 -9.28 -11.88
N TYR A 48 1.44 -8.25 -12.18
CA TYR A 48 0.22 -8.42 -12.97
C TYR A 48 0.49 -8.56 -14.47
N LEU A 49 1.54 -7.90 -14.98
CA LEU A 49 1.90 -7.96 -16.41
C LEU A 49 2.63 -9.26 -16.76
N GLN A 50 3.46 -9.74 -15.83
CA GLN A 50 4.26 -10.95 -15.96
C GLN A 50 4.10 -11.75 -14.67
N PRO A 51 3.10 -12.65 -14.59
CA PRO A 51 2.91 -13.50 -13.43
C PRO A 51 4.18 -14.30 -13.17
N LYS A 52 4.82 -14.01 -12.04
CA LYS A 52 5.99 -14.74 -11.58
C LYS A 52 5.55 -16.08 -10.97
N SER A 53 6.47 -17.03 -10.88
CA SER A 53 6.22 -18.26 -10.12
C SER A 53 6.00 -17.92 -8.65
N LYS A 54 5.31 -18.77 -7.89
CA LYS A 54 5.08 -18.56 -6.44
C LYS A 54 6.38 -18.30 -5.65
N ASP A 55 7.50 -18.86 -6.13
CA ASP A 55 8.81 -18.74 -5.50
C ASP A 55 9.51 -17.39 -5.82
N GLU A 56 8.98 -16.63 -6.78
CA GLU A 56 9.50 -15.33 -7.25
C GLU A 56 8.52 -14.17 -6.97
N GLU A 57 7.37 -14.45 -6.33
CA GLU A 57 6.45 -13.41 -5.89
C GLU A 57 7.10 -12.61 -4.76
N CYS A 58 7.46 -11.36 -5.05
CA CYS A 58 7.87 -10.42 -4.01
C CYS A 58 6.61 -10.03 -3.23
N GLU A 59 6.38 -10.67 -2.08
CA GLU A 59 5.28 -10.33 -1.18
C GLU A 59 5.53 -8.97 -0.55
N ASP A 60 4.61 -8.03 -0.77
CA ASP A 60 4.62 -6.71 -0.13
C ASP A 60 3.72 -6.76 1.12
N PHE A 61 4.12 -6.08 2.19
CA PHE A 61 3.29 -5.94 3.40
C PHE A 61 2.08 -5.02 3.17
N ILE A 62 2.06 -4.25 2.08
CA ILE A 62 0.89 -3.51 1.61
C ILE A 62 -0.09 -4.49 0.93
N VAL A 63 -1.28 -4.64 1.51
CA VAL A 63 -2.29 -5.58 1.02
C VAL A 63 -3.25 -4.96 -0.01
N MET A 64 -3.86 -5.80 -0.83
CA MET A 64 -4.96 -5.42 -1.71
C MET A 64 -6.23 -5.17 -0.88
N LYS A 65 -6.92 -4.03 -1.08
CA LYS A 65 -8.19 -3.71 -0.40
C LYS A 65 -9.14 -2.94 -1.32
N ASN A 66 -10.43 -3.22 -1.20
CA ASN A 66 -11.49 -2.38 -1.78
C ASN A 66 -11.84 -1.24 -0.80
N VAL A 67 -11.22 -0.08 -0.97
CA VAL A 67 -11.48 1.11 -0.12
C VAL A 67 -12.79 1.85 -0.47
N TYR A 68 -13.56 1.36 -1.46
CA TYR A 68 -14.86 1.90 -1.86
C TYR A 68 -16.03 1.02 -1.42
N ASP A 69 -15.77 -0.06 -0.68
CA ASP A 69 -16.80 -0.99 -0.21
C ASP A 69 -17.66 -0.40 0.91
N LYS A 70 -17.03 0.35 1.83
CA LYS A 70 -17.65 0.90 3.04
C LYS A 70 -17.06 2.27 3.38
N GLU A 71 -17.69 2.96 4.32
CA GLU A 71 -17.16 4.21 4.88
C GLU A 71 -15.76 4.00 5.48
N PRO A 72 -14.88 5.03 5.48
CA PRO A 72 -13.48 4.87 5.85
C PRO A 72 -13.26 4.24 7.23
N TRP A 73 -14.08 4.61 8.23
CA TRP A 73 -14.00 4.10 9.61
C TRP A 73 -14.60 2.69 9.79
N LEU A 74 -15.32 2.17 8.78
CA LEU A 74 -15.88 0.81 8.77
C LEU A 74 -15.03 -0.14 7.92
N LEU A 75 -13.95 0.35 7.30
CA LEU A 75 -13.01 -0.50 6.60
C LEU A 75 -12.27 -1.36 7.63
N ASP A 76 -12.16 -2.65 7.30
CA ASP A 76 -11.34 -3.58 8.05
C ASP A 76 -9.86 -3.25 7.78
N HIS A 77 -9.28 -2.41 8.63
CA HIS A 77 -7.95 -1.86 8.44
C HIS A 77 -6.86 -2.86 8.82
N THR A 78 -5.88 -3.04 7.93
CA THR A 78 -4.75 -3.94 8.19
C THR A 78 -3.77 -3.28 9.16
N ASN A 79 -3.68 -3.82 10.37
CA ASN A 79 -2.66 -3.39 11.32
C ASN A 79 -1.36 -4.13 11.03
N HIS A 80 -0.35 -3.40 10.55
CA HIS A 80 0.99 -3.92 10.33
C HIS A 80 1.96 -3.23 11.32
N PRO A 81 2.94 -3.93 11.93
CA PRO A 81 3.86 -3.31 12.90
C PRO A 81 4.63 -2.10 12.38
N LEU A 82 4.87 -2.05 11.06
CA LEU A 82 5.55 -0.92 10.41
C LEU A 82 4.64 0.29 10.18
N PHE A 83 3.32 0.14 10.23
CA PHE A 83 2.41 1.25 9.98
C PHE A 83 2.29 2.14 11.22
N ARG A 84 2.27 3.46 10.98
CA ARG A 84 1.98 4.43 12.04
C ARG A 84 0.52 4.30 12.48
N LYS A 85 0.27 4.65 13.74
CA LYS A 85 -1.09 4.74 14.26
C LYS A 85 -1.93 5.70 13.41
N ASN A 86 -3.12 5.24 13.00
CA ASN A 86 -4.08 5.96 12.15
C ASN A 86 -3.63 6.22 10.71
N GLU A 87 -2.61 5.51 10.22
CA GLU A 87 -2.17 5.58 8.84
C GLU A 87 -2.13 4.16 8.25
N TRP A 88 -2.70 4.00 7.06
CA TRP A 88 -2.79 2.71 6.40
C TRP A 88 -2.54 2.85 4.90
N PHE A 89 -1.86 1.85 4.34
CA PHE A 89 -1.53 1.77 2.92
C PHE A 89 -2.24 0.56 2.30
N TYR A 90 -2.81 0.76 1.13
CA TYR A 90 -3.52 -0.29 0.39
C TYR A 90 -3.22 -0.21 -1.09
N PHE A 91 -3.08 -1.37 -1.73
CA PHE A 91 -3.26 -1.46 -3.17
C PHE A 91 -4.76 -1.56 -3.49
N VAL A 92 -5.22 -0.78 -4.45
CA VAL A 92 -6.64 -0.72 -4.83
C VAL A 92 -6.77 -0.95 -6.31
N THR A 93 -7.69 -1.82 -6.72
CA THR A 93 -7.98 -1.98 -8.16
C THR A 93 -8.66 -0.73 -8.70
N ARG A 94 -8.00 -0.09 -9.67
CA ARG A 94 -8.57 1.10 -10.33
C ARG A 94 -9.91 0.80 -11.00
N THR A 95 -10.15 -0.46 -11.38
CA THR A 95 -11.38 -0.94 -12.04
C THR A 95 -12.64 -0.77 -11.18
N GLN A 96 -12.53 -0.63 -9.86
CA GLN A 96 -13.68 -0.24 -9.01
C GLN A 96 -14.14 1.21 -9.21
N VAL A 97 -13.33 2.03 -9.89
CA VAL A 97 -13.76 3.33 -10.45
C VAL A 97 -14.49 3.15 -11.79
N SER A 98 -14.49 1.95 -12.39
CA SER A 98 -14.94 1.71 -13.77
C SER A 98 -15.84 0.50 -14.00
N VAL A 99 -16.41 -0.18 -12.98
CA VAL A 99 -17.11 -1.47 -13.22
C VAL A 99 -18.30 -1.34 -14.18
N LYS A 100 -18.94 -0.16 -14.29
CA LYS A 100 -19.53 0.39 -15.55
C LYS A 100 -20.39 1.63 -15.35
N ASN A 101 -20.89 1.95 -14.16
CA ASN A 101 -21.68 3.18 -13.93
C ASN A 101 -21.73 3.55 -12.43
N ILE A 102 -20.69 4.20 -11.89
CA ILE A 102 -20.92 5.13 -10.78
C ILE A 102 -20.75 6.54 -11.35
N GLY A 103 -21.85 7.09 -11.88
CA GLY A 103 -21.99 8.48 -12.33
C GLY A 103 -21.07 8.93 -13.48
N ARG A 104 -21.50 8.68 -14.73
CA ARG A 104 -20.87 9.14 -15.99
C ARG A 104 -20.26 10.55 -15.89
N GLY A 105 -18.93 10.62 -15.92
CA GLY A 105 -18.17 11.85 -16.04
C GLY A 105 -16.68 11.59 -15.81
N ARG A 106 -15.81 12.42 -16.40
CA ARG A 106 -14.33 12.35 -16.30
C ARG A 106 -13.80 12.43 -14.85
N ASN A 107 -14.68 12.70 -13.90
CA ASN A 107 -14.51 12.67 -12.43
C ASN A 107 -15.77 12.08 -11.77
N SER A 108 -16.06 10.80 -11.98
CA SER A 108 -17.14 10.10 -11.27
C SER A 108 -16.97 10.27 -9.75
N LYS A 109 -18.04 10.67 -9.05
CA LYS A 109 -18.09 10.61 -7.59
C LYS A 109 -17.77 9.17 -7.19
N ARG A 110 -16.68 8.94 -6.45
CA ARG A 110 -16.35 7.61 -5.94
C ARG A 110 -17.22 7.38 -4.70
N ARG A 111 -18.43 6.88 -4.94
CA ARG A 111 -19.41 6.57 -3.89
C ARG A 111 -19.07 5.23 -3.24
N ILE A 112 -19.47 5.07 -1.99
CA ILE A 112 -19.50 3.76 -1.36
C ILE A 112 -20.52 2.87 -2.09
N ALA A 113 -20.19 1.60 -2.25
CA ALA A 113 -21.08 0.64 -2.90
C ALA A 113 -22.35 0.40 -2.06
N GLY A 114 -23.51 0.29 -2.73
CA GLY A 114 -24.76 -0.19 -2.11
C GLY A 114 -25.54 0.81 -1.26
N ASP A 115 -25.03 2.01 -1.03
CA ASP A 115 -25.70 3.00 -0.17
C ASP A 115 -25.97 4.32 -0.91
N ASN A 116 -27.26 4.68 -0.99
CA ASN A 116 -27.69 5.92 -1.63
C ASN A 116 -27.46 7.16 -0.76
N ASP A 117 -27.28 6.96 0.55
CA ASP A 117 -26.88 7.99 1.51
C ASP A 117 -25.41 7.83 1.92
N GLY A 118 -24.76 6.72 1.54
CA GLY A 118 -23.34 6.50 1.76
C GLY A 118 -22.50 7.58 1.08
N GLY A 119 -21.64 8.19 1.89
CA GLY A 119 -20.79 9.30 1.47
C GLY A 119 -19.92 9.02 0.25
N SER A 120 -19.23 10.06 -0.21
CA SER A 120 -18.41 10.02 -1.41
C SER A 120 -17.04 10.60 -1.19
N TRP A 121 -16.05 10.03 -1.87
CA TRP A 121 -14.71 10.61 -1.93
C TRP A 121 -14.66 11.69 -3.01
N LYS A 122 -14.37 12.92 -2.58
CA LYS A 122 -14.22 14.09 -3.46
C LYS A 122 -12.74 14.40 -3.67
N PRO A 123 -12.30 14.66 -4.93
CA PRO A 123 -10.93 15.08 -5.18
C PRO A 123 -10.67 16.44 -4.54
N ASN A 124 -9.48 16.63 -3.98
CA ASN A 124 -9.05 17.89 -3.39
C ASN A 124 -7.85 18.47 -4.15
N ALA A 125 -6.69 17.84 -4.02
CA ALA A 125 -5.44 18.28 -4.65
C ALA A 125 -4.88 17.20 -5.57
N LYS A 126 -4.13 17.62 -6.58
CA LYS A 126 -3.43 16.75 -7.52
C LYS A 126 -2.00 17.28 -7.71
N LYS A 127 -1.03 16.38 -7.71
CA LYS A 127 0.34 16.67 -8.16
C LYS A 127 0.90 15.51 -9.01
N TYR A 128 1.84 15.85 -9.89
CA TYR A 128 2.66 14.86 -10.58
C TYR A 128 3.86 14.52 -9.72
N ILE A 129 4.35 13.29 -9.86
CA ILE A 129 5.53 12.80 -9.17
C ILE A 129 6.58 12.58 -10.25
N GLU A 130 7.71 13.26 -10.10
CA GLU A 130 8.85 13.19 -11.00
C GLU A 130 9.86 12.18 -10.43
N ASP A 131 10.58 11.50 -11.31
CA ASP A 131 11.77 10.73 -10.95
C ASP A 131 12.94 11.69 -10.77
N GLU A 132 13.34 11.90 -9.52
CA GLU A 132 14.45 12.77 -9.17
C GLU A 132 15.81 12.18 -9.57
N GLU A 133 15.91 10.86 -9.71
CA GLU A 133 17.13 10.14 -10.06
C GLU A 133 17.34 10.06 -11.57
N ASN A 134 16.26 9.88 -12.35
CA ASN A 134 16.32 9.73 -13.81
C ASN A 134 15.55 10.85 -14.53
N GLU A 135 16.29 11.89 -14.93
CA GLU A 135 15.89 12.87 -15.96
C GLU A 135 14.59 13.66 -15.72
N LYS A 136 14.10 13.76 -14.47
CA LYS A 136 12.83 14.46 -14.14
C LYS A 136 11.63 13.96 -14.96
N THR A 137 11.61 12.67 -15.24
CA THR A 137 10.48 12.05 -15.95
C THR A 137 9.30 11.87 -15.01
N ILE A 138 8.06 12.07 -15.50
CA ILE A 138 6.87 11.88 -14.65
C ILE A 138 6.61 10.38 -14.51
N ILE A 139 6.81 9.84 -13.31
CA ILE A 139 6.59 8.41 -12.99
C ILE A 139 5.22 8.15 -12.35
N GLY A 140 4.52 9.18 -11.89
CA GLY A 140 3.19 8.99 -11.35
C GLY A 140 2.40 10.25 -11.03
N LYS A 141 1.25 10.02 -10.38
CA LYS A 141 0.29 11.07 -10.03
C LYS A 141 -0.28 10.79 -8.64
N LYS A 142 -0.09 11.75 -7.72
CA LYS A 142 -0.75 11.76 -6.42
C LYS A 142 -2.03 12.58 -6.48
N GLN A 143 -3.10 12.03 -5.92
CA GLN A 143 -4.38 12.71 -5.81
C GLN A 143 -4.92 12.54 -4.39
N THR A 144 -5.13 13.66 -3.70
CA THR A 144 -5.77 13.67 -2.38
C THR A 144 -7.27 13.63 -2.54
N LEU A 145 -7.94 12.78 -1.76
CA LEU A 145 -9.39 12.71 -1.70
C LEU A 145 -9.87 12.97 -0.28
N LYS A 146 -11.02 13.61 -0.13
CA LYS A 146 -11.72 13.79 1.14
C LYS A 146 -13.04 13.06 1.10
N PHE A 147 -13.33 12.26 2.13
CA PHE A 147 -14.64 11.65 2.29
C PHE A 147 -15.65 12.70 2.77
N THR A 148 -16.84 12.74 2.17
CA THR A 148 -17.96 13.58 2.60
C THR A 148 -19.22 12.74 2.61
N ASN A 149 -19.89 12.68 3.76
CA ASN A 149 -21.27 12.21 3.88
C ASN A 149 -22.20 13.37 3.51
#